data_AF-A0A3A9GLR9-F1
#
_entry.id   AF-A0A3A9GLR9-F1
#
_cell.length_a   1.000
_cell.length_b   1.000
_cell.length_c   1.000
_cell.angle_alpha   90.00
_cell.angle_beta   90.00
_cell.angle_gamma   90.00
#
_symmetry.space_group_name_H-M   'P 1'
#
loop_
_entity.id
_entity.type
_entity.pdbx_description
1 polymer ?
#
loop_
_entity_poly.entity_id
_entity_poly.type
_entity_poly.pdbx_seq_one_letter_code
_entity_poly.pdbx_strand_id
1 'polypeptide(L)'
;MQEKLYEINSISYQIRIVKECDLDSLLLVKSDASIHANRFQQQNNGKAVYFGAFINNCAILYLGLDVNPTDNSAAKRLYERLGYHAVGELHLDGVYEYTDEQGNQGKYEDWCIDMIKRV
;
A
#
# COMPACT_ATOMS: atom_id res chain seq x y z
N MET A 1 -32.95 -1.00 16.01
CA MET A 1 -31.60 -0.72 15.53
C MET A 1 -31.75 -0.33 14.06
N GLN A 2 -31.47 0.92 13.70
CA GLN A 2 -31.67 1.40 12.33
C GLN A 2 -30.39 1.07 11.55
N GLU A 3 -30.46 0.14 10.61
CA GLU A 3 -29.32 -0.21 9.77
C GLU A 3 -28.90 1.02 8.96
N LYS A 4 -27.70 1.52 9.21
CA LYS A 4 -27.07 2.48 8.31
C LYS A 4 -26.60 1.72 7.09
N LEU A 5 -27.27 1.93 5.95
CA LEU A 5 -26.71 1.55 4.66
C LEU A 5 -25.50 2.46 4.39
N TYR A 6 -24.34 1.84 4.19
CA TYR A 6 -23.16 2.52 3.66
C TYR A 6 -23.05 2.19 2.18
N GLU A 7 -23.00 3.23 1.34
CA GLU A 7 -22.77 3.08 -0.09
C GLU A 7 -21.27 3.23 -0.36
N ILE A 8 -20.65 2.18 -0.88
CA ILE A 8 -19.25 2.24 -1.33
C ILE A 8 -19.24 2.85 -2.72
N ASN A 9 -18.91 4.14 -2.80
CA ASN A 9 -18.70 4.80 -4.07
C ASN A 9 -17.39 4.32 -4.70
N SER A 10 -17.44 4.03 -6.01
CA SER A 10 -16.23 3.83 -6.82
C SER A 10 -15.31 5.04 -6.66
N ILE A 11 -14.10 4.81 -6.17
CA ILE A 11 -13.08 5.84 -6.04
C ILE A 11 -12.11 5.70 -7.19
N SER A 12 -11.81 6.79 -7.90
CA SER A 12 -10.84 6.76 -8.99
C SER A 12 -9.43 6.69 -8.42
N TYR A 13 -8.69 5.61 -8.73
CA TYR A 13 -7.29 5.44 -8.39
C TYR A 13 -6.44 5.20 -9.64
N GLN A 14 -5.22 5.74 -9.65
CA GLN A 14 -4.30 5.59 -10.78
C GLN A 14 -2.84 5.75 -10.38
N ILE A 15 -1.96 4.95 -11.00
CA ILE A 15 -0.52 5.23 -11.08
C ILE A 15 -0.26 5.78 -12.47
N ARG A 16 0.30 6.97 -12.56
CA ARG A 16 0.57 7.63 -13.85
C ARG A 16 1.80 8.52 -13.81
N ILE A 17 2.27 8.89 -14.99
CA ILE A 17 3.32 9.90 -15.16
C ILE A 17 2.83 11.21 -14.57
N VAL A 18 3.66 11.81 -13.73
CA VAL A 18 3.41 13.10 -13.07
C VAL A 18 3.39 14.20 -14.14
N LYS A 19 2.33 15.00 -14.10
CA LYS A 19 2.12 16.20 -14.89
C LYS A 19 2.30 17.43 -14.00
N GLU A 20 2.46 18.59 -14.61
CA GLU A 20 2.61 19.86 -13.88
C GLU A 20 1.41 20.14 -12.95
N CYS A 21 0.18 19.80 -13.38
CA CYS A 21 -1.03 19.94 -12.57
C CYS A 21 -1.08 19.04 -11.32
N ASP A 22 -0.14 18.09 -11.17
CA ASP A 22 -0.07 17.22 -10.00
C ASP A 22 0.88 17.75 -8.92
N LEU A 23 1.67 18.80 -9.22
CA LEU A 23 2.73 19.28 -8.32
C LEU A 23 2.17 19.81 -7.00
N ASP A 24 1.07 20.55 -7.02
CA ASP A 24 0.42 21.05 -5.80
C ASP A 24 0.00 19.89 -4.88
N SER A 25 -0.58 18.85 -5.47
CA SER A 25 -1.00 17.63 -4.79
C SER A 25 0.19 16.89 -4.17
N LEU A 26 1.30 16.82 -4.90
CA LEU A 26 2.55 16.21 -4.43
C LEU A 26 3.21 17.01 -3.29
N LEU A 27 3.13 18.35 -3.31
CA LEU A 27 3.67 19.20 -2.26
C LEU A 27 2.95 19.04 -0.91
N LEU A 28 1.66 18.68 -0.93
CA LEU A 28 0.92 18.33 0.29
C LEU A 28 1.47 17.07 0.97
N VAL A 29 2.02 16.16 0.18
CA VAL A 29 2.55 14.85 0.61
C VAL A 29 4.03 14.98 0.99
N LYS A 30 4.79 15.71 0.18
CA LYS A 30 6.21 15.98 0.37
C LYS A 30 6.49 17.45 0.05
N SER A 31 6.60 18.27 1.09
CA SER A 31 6.70 19.74 0.97
C SER A 31 8.01 20.25 0.37
N ASP A 32 9.00 19.39 0.14
CA ASP A 32 10.27 19.77 -0.48
C ASP A 32 10.13 19.88 -2.00
N ALA A 33 9.84 21.10 -2.45
CA ALA A 33 9.70 21.44 -3.86
C ALA A 33 10.96 21.13 -4.69
N SER A 34 12.15 21.12 -4.09
CA SER A 34 13.40 20.86 -4.82
C SER A 34 13.46 19.43 -5.37
N ILE A 35 12.90 18.47 -4.62
CA ILE A 35 12.83 17.06 -5.03
C ILE A 35 11.90 16.90 -6.22
N HIS A 36 10.74 17.56 -6.20
CA HIS A 36 9.78 17.51 -7.32
C HIS A 36 10.34 18.20 -8.55
N ALA A 37 10.95 19.39 -8.39
CA ALA A 37 11.59 20.12 -9.48
C ALA A 37 12.70 19.29 -10.15
N ASN A 38 13.57 18.66 -9.35
CA ASN A 38 14.64 17.82 -9.87
C ASN A 38 14.10 16.60 -10.64
N ARG A 39 13.11 15.88 -10.09
CA ARG A 39 12.48 14.73 -10.76
C ARG A 39 11.79 15.13 -12.06
N PHE A 40 11.07 16.24 -12.05
CA PHE A 40 10.37 16.76 -13.22
C PHE A 40 11.35 17.21 -14.31
N GLN A 41 12.47 17.85 -13.92
CA GLN A 41 13.55 18.19 -14.84
C GLN A 41 14.20 16.94 -15.46
N GLN A 42 14.46 15.89 -14.67
CA GLN A 42 14.97 14.63 -15.19
C GLN A 42 13.98 13.98 -16.18
N GLN A 43 12.69 14.07 -15.90
CA GLN A 43 11.63 13.60 -16.80
C GLN A 43 11.63 14.36 -18.13
N ASN A 44 11.64 15.69 -18.08
CA ASN A 44 11.64 16.53 -19.28
C ASN A 44 12.91 16.34 -20.14
N ASN A 45 14.02 15.98 -19.51
CA ASN A 45 15.27 15.67 -20.19
C ASN A 45 15.37 14.21 -20.67
N GLY A 46 14.31 13.40 -20.53
CA GLY A 46 14.28 11.99 -20.94
C GLY A 46 15.18 11.07 -20.12
N LYS A 47 15.65 11.50 -18.94
CA LYS A 47 16.55 10.72 -18.07
C LYS A 47 15.82 9.76 -17.15
N ALA A 48 14.58 10.07 -16.79
CA ALA A 48 13.74 9.27 -15.90
C ALA A 48 12.26 9.46 -16.24
N VAL A 49 11.39 8.64 -15.65
CA VAL A 49 9.93 8.88 -15.65
C VAL A 49 9.49 9.03 -14.21
N TYR A 50 8.88 10.15 -13.87
CA TYR A 50 8.37 10.42 -12.54
C TYR A 50 6.94 9.91 -12.45
N PHE A 51 6.73 8.79 -11.76
CA PHE A 51 5.40 8.25 -11.48
C PHE A 51 4.86 8.76 -10.13
N GLY A 52 3.55 9.01 -10.09
CA GLY A 52 2.79 9.28 -8.88
C GLY A 52 1.58 8.35 -8.77
N ALA A 53 1.22 8.01 -7.54
CA ALA A 53 0.00 7.29 -7.21
C ALA A 53 -1.05 8.27 -6.68
N PHE A 54 -2.27 8.20 -7.20
CA PHE A 54 -3.31 9.17 -6.92
C PHE A 54 -4.65 8.50 -6.63
N ILE A 55 -5.39 9.04 -5.66
CA ILE A 55 -6.81 8.76 -5.39
C ILE A 55 -7.57 10.07 -5.58
N ASN A 56 -8.56 10.11 -6.46
CA ASN A 56 -9.31 11.33 -6.79
C ASN A 56 -8.41 12.52 -7.16
N ASN A 57 -7.30 12.25 -7.86
CA ASN A 57 -6.23 13.22 -8.19
C ASN A 57 -5.44 13.80 -6.99
N CYS A 58 -5.67 13.28 -5.79
CA CYS A 58 -4.85 13.55 -4.61
C CYS A 58 -3.70 12.54 -4.52
N ALA A 59 -2.47 13.02 -4.36
CA ALA A 59 -1.30 12.18 -4.20
C ALA A 59 -1.40 11.35 -2.92
N ILE A 60 -1.04 10.07 -3.01
CA ILE A 60 -1.06 9.15 -1.88
C ILE A 60 0.25 9.24 -1.11
N LEU A 61 0.17 9.35 0.21
CA LEU A 61 1.35 9.45 1.09
C LEU A 61 1.86 8.11 1.60
N TYR A 62 0.95 7.15 1.79
CA TYR A 62 1.27 5.86 2.39
C TYR A 62 0.82 4.72 1.50
N LEU A 63 1.67 3.71 1.37
CA LEU A 63 1.32 2.40 0.84
C LEU A 63 1.13 1.46 2.02
N GLY A 64 0.00 0.77 2.06
CA GLY A 64 -0.28 -0.29 3.03
C GLY A 64 -0.18 -1.66 2.37
N LEU A 65 0.23 -2.65 3.15
CA LEU A 65 0.16 -4.07 2.84
C LEU A 65 0.01 -4.86 4.14
N ASP A 66 -0.46 -6.09 4.03
CA ASP A 66 -0.51 -7.05 5.11
C ASP A 66 0.49 -8.20 4.88
N VAL A 67 0.94 -8.84 5.96
CA VAL A 67 1.81 -10.02 5.86
C VAL A 67 1.63 -10.93 7.06
N ASN A 68 1.56 -12.24 6.83
CA ASN A 68 1.72 -13.25 7.87
C ASN A 68 3.23 -13.44 8.15
N PRO A 69 3.76 -12.95 9.29
CA PRO A 69 5.19 -12.96 9.56
C PRO A 69 5.73 -14.35 9.93
N THR A 70 4.86 -15.28 10.36
CA THR A 70 5.23 -16.66 10.67
C THR A 70 5.39 -17.45 9.38
N ASP A 71 4.38 -17.42 8.52
CA ASP A 71 4.36 -18.22 7.30
C ASP A 71 5.21 -17.57 6.19
N ASN A 72 5.34 -16.25 6.19
CA ASN A 72 6.12 -15.52 5.20
C ASN A 72 7.13 -14.53 5.81
N SER A 73 7.98 -15.03 6.71
CA SER A 73 9.04 -14.23 7.34
C SER A 73 10.01 -13.59 6.34
N ALA A 74 10.19 -14.18 5.15
CA ALA A 74 11.02 -13.63 4.09
C ALA A 74 10.41 -12.36 3.47
N ALA A 75 9.10 -12.35 3.22
CA ALA A 75 8.38 -11.16 2.75
C ALA A 75 8.43 -10.06 3.79
N LYS A 76 8.18 -10.36 5.07
CA LYS A 76 8.31 -9.37 6.16
C LYS A 76 9.68 -8.68 6.15
N ARG A 77 10.77 -9.46 6.13
CA ARG A 77 12.14 -8.92 6.08
C ARG A 77 12.38 -8.08 4.83
N LEU A 78 11.80 -8.45 3.70
CA LEU A 78 11.88 -7.66 2.48
C LEU A 78 11.16 -6.32 2.65
N TYR A 79 9.94 -6.31 3.19
CA TYR A 79 9.17 -5.10 3.40
C TYR A 79 9.88 -4.13 4.37
N GLU A 80 10.46 -4.64 5.45
CA GLU A 80 11.28 -3.84 6.36
C GLU A 80 12.48 -3.19 5.66
N ARG A 81 13.20 -3.95 4.82
CA ARG A 81 14.30 -3.39 4.01
C ARG A 81 13.83 -2.36 2.99
N LEU A 82 12.59 -2.48 2.51
CA LEU A 82 11.97 -1.50 1.62
C LEU A 82 11.44 -0.26 2.36
N GLY A 83 11.53 -0.22 3.69
CA GLY A 83 11.12 0.91 4.53
C GLY A 83 9.69 0.83 5.05
N TYR A 84 9.03 -0.32 4.95
CA TYR A 84 7.76 -0.56 5.62
C TYR A 84 7.98 -0.78 7.11
N HIS A 85 7.02 -0.35 7.92
CA HIS A 85 6.97 -0.62 9.35
C HIS A 85 5.57 -1.10 9.74
N ALA A 86 5.50 -1.97 10.75
CA ALA A 86 4.23 -2.48 11.26
C ALA A 86 3.47 -1.35 11.97
N VAL A 87 2.15 -1.28 11.76
CA VAL A 87 1.28 -0.24 12.34
C VAL A 87 -0.03 -0.74 12.93
N GLY A 88 -0.29 -2.05 12.88
CA GLY A 88 -1.52 -2.65 13.39
C GLY A 88 -1.30 -3.77 14.39
N GLU A 89 -2.39 -4.12 15.05
CA GLU A 89 -2.54 -5.37 15.80
C GLU A 89 -2.71 -6.56 14.83
N LEU A 90 -2.40 -7.76 15.31
CA LEU A 90 -2.60 -9.00 14.59
C LEU A 90 -4.09 -9.16 14.24
N HIS A 91 -4.40 -9.36 12.96
CA HIS A 91 -5.77 -9.63 12.52
C HIS A 91 -5.87 -10.98 11.83
N LEU A 92 -6.95 -11.70 12.11
CA LEU A 92 -7.28 -12.96 11.45
C LEU A 92 -7.94 -12.63 10.10
N ASP A 93 -7.24 -12.95 9.01
CA ASP A 93 -7.72 -12.76 7.64
C ASP A 93 -8.70 -13.88 7.24
N GLY A 94 -8.43 -15.12 7.67
CA GLY A 94 -9.31 -16.24 7.38
C GLY A 94 -9.06 -17.48 8.24
N VAL A 95 -10.04 -18.38 8.23
CA VAL A 95 -9.89 -19.73 8.80
C VAL A 95 -10.25 -20.73 7.72
N TYR A 96 -9.28 -21.55 7.33
CA TYR A 96 -9.41 -22.54 6.27
C TYR A 96 -9.40 -23.94 6.87
N GLU A 97 -10.41 -24.75 6.54
CA GLU A 97 -10.43 -26.15 6.91
C GLU A 97 -9.53 -26.95 5.96
N TYR A 98 -8.77 -27.90 6.50
CA TYR A 98 -7.96 -28.81 5.70
C TYR A 98 -8.06 -30.23 6.23
N THR A 99 -7.74 -31.19 5.36
CA THR A 99 -7.54 -32.59 5.74
C THR A 99 -6.09 -32.94 5.48
N ASP A 100 -5.39 -33.45 6.48
CA ASP A 100 -4.00 -33.87 6.33
C ASP A 100 -3.85 -35.19 5.55
N GLU A 101 -2.61 -35.59 5.26
CA GLU A 101 -2.32 -36.83 4.52
C GLU A 101 -2.79 -38.11 5.24
N GLN A 102 -3.08 -38.02 6.55
CA GLN A 102 -3.56 -39.12 7.38
C GLN A 102 -5.10 -39.15 7.49
N GLY A 103 -5.79 -38.21 6.84
CA GLY A 103 -7.24 -38.10 6.86
C GLY A 103 -7.81 -37.32 8.05
N ASN A 104 -6.97 -36.70 8.88
CA ASN A 104 -7.44 -35.89 10.01
C ASN A 104 -7.86 -34.50 9.53
N GLN A 105 -8.96 -33.99 10.07
CA GLN A 105 -9.40 -32.63 9.82
C GLN A 105 -8.70 -31.65 10.75
N GLY A 106 -8.32 -30.50 10.20
CA GLY A 106 -7.70 -29.39 10.92
C GLY A 106 -8.23 -28.04 10.44
N LYS A 107 -7.85 -27.00 11.16
CA LYS A 107 -8.10 -25.60 10.80
C LYS A 107 -6.79 -24.86 10.73
N TYR A 108 -6.63 -24.07 9.69
CA TYR A 108 -5.51 -23.16 9.50
C TYR A 108 -6.02 -21.74 9.66
N GLU A 109 -5.48 -21.03 10.64
CA GLU A 109 -5.75 -19.61 10.89
C GLU A 109 -4.75 -18.78 10.09
N ASP A 110 -5.24 -18.10 9.05
CA ASP A 110 -4.45 -17.17 8.27
C ASP A 110 -4.56 -15.80 8.91
N TRP A 111 -3.48 -15.35 9.54
CA TRP A 111 -3.42 -14.09 10.25
C TRP A 111 -2.31 -13.21 9.69
N CYS A 112 -2.54 -11.91 9.69
CA CYS A 112 -1.61 -10.94 9.16
C CYS A 112 -1.35 -9.80 10.15
N ILE A 113 -0.26 -9.07 9.89
CA ILE A 113 -0.01 -7.75 10.47
C ILE A 113 -0.05 -6.70 9.37
N ASP A 114 -0.59 -5.52 9.68
CA ASP A 114 -0.55 -4.37 8.78
C ASP A 114 0.83 -3.70 8.80
N MET A 115 1.36 -3.43 7.62
CA MET A 115 2.58 -2.65 7.43
C MET A 115 2.34 -1.48 6.49
N ILE A 116 2.92 -0.33 6.80
CA ILE A 116 2.86 0.85 5.95
C ILE A 116 4.24 1.39 5.61
N LYS A 117 4.33 2.03 4.45
CA LYS A 117 5.50 2.79 4.00
C LYS A 117 5.07 4.17 3.54
N ARG A 118 5.78 5.19 4.01
CA ARG A 118 5.68 6.56 3.47
C ARG A 118 6.42 6.66 2.13
N VAL A 119 5.78 7.26 1.12
CA VAL A 119 6.34 7.43 -0.26
C VAL A 119 7.09 8.75 -0.42
#